data_AF-A0A498HGJ4-F1
#
_entry.id   AF-A0A498HGJ4-F1
#
_cell.length_a   1.000
_cell.length_b   1.000
_cell.length_c   1.000
_cell.angle_alpha   90.00
_cell.angle_beta   90.00
_cell.angle_gamma   90.00
#
_symmetry.space_group_name_H-M   'P 1'
#
loop_
_entity.id
_entity.type
_entity.pdbx_description
1 polymer ?
#
loop_
_entity_poly.entity_id
_entity_poly.type
_entity_poly.pdbx_seq_one_letter_code
_entity_poly.pdbx_strand_id
1 'polypeptide(L)'
;KKELTFPSVKLFVKGSGPHAIDYGCAADEKPPKEVFVSRKCAEAVLRGAQVYVPGVLGCTAHVEKGDIVAVSVAVEQPDADGGWVVGITQGTVLQRSETGFRSSSGN
;
A
#
# COMPACT_ATOMS: atom_id res chain seq x y z
N LYS A 1 -7.88 -19.31 -47.62
CA LYS A 1 -8.29 -18.63 -46.37
C LYS A 1 -7.49 -17.34 -46.28
N LYS A 2 -8.14 -16.16 -46.25
CA LYS A 2 -7.46 -14.89 -46.06
C LYS A 2 -7.57 -14.56 -44.58
N GLU A 3 -6.45 -14.63 -43.86
CA GLU A 3 -6.37 -14.22 -42.46
C GLU A 3 -6.54 -12.69 -42.41
N LEU A 4 -7.64 -12.21 -41.81
CA LEU A 4 -7.84 -10.78 -41.56
C LEU A 4 -7.12 -10.44 -40.25
N THR A 5 -5.92 -9.89 -40.32
CA THR A 5 -5.24 -9.30 -39.16
C THR A 5 -5.79 -7.89 -38.94
N PHE A 6 -6.58 -7.70 -37.88
CA PHE A 6 -7.05 -6.38 -37.47
C PHE A 6 -5.89 -5.59 -36.83
N PRO A 7 -5.63 -4.33 -37.23
CA PRO A 7 -4.62 -3.52 -36.59
C PRO A 7 -5.02 -3.22 -35.14
N SER A 8 -4.26 -3.72 -34.18
CA SER A 8 -4.43 -3.42 -32.76
C SER A 8 -3.81 -2.06 -32.45
N VAL A 9 -4.65 -1.07 -32.18
CA VAL A 9 -4.19 0.29 -31.84
C VAL A 9 -3.78 0.33 -30.37
N LYS A 10 -2.54 0.76 -30.08
CA LYS A 10 -2.01 0.91 -28.72
C LYS A 10 -1.91 2.39 -28.38
N LEU A 11 -2.50 2.79 -27.27
CA LEU A 11 -2.41 4.15 -26.73
C LEU A 11 -1.47 4.15 -25.52
N PHE A 12 -0.43 4.97 -25.57
CA PHE A 12 0.46 5.20 -24.44
C PHE A 12 -0.01 6.43 -23.66
N VAL A 13 -0.31 6.25 -22.38
CA VAL A 13 -0.67 7.33 -21.47
C VAL A 13 0.49 7.57 -20.51
N LYS A 14 0.94 8.82 -20.41
CA LYS A 14 2.02 9.21 -19.49
C LYS A 14 1.50 9.23 -18.05
N GLY A 15 2.21 8.58 -17.13
CA GLY A 15 1.91 8.63 -15.70
C GLY A 15 2.21 10.01 -15.09
N SER A 16 1.53 10.37 -14.01
CA SER A 16 1.65 11.67 -13.33
C SER A 16 2.87 11.79 -12.41
N GLY A 17 3.71 10.75 -12.30
CA GLY A 17 4.95 10.77 -11.52
C GLY A 17 4.71 10.76 -10.01
N PRO A 18 5.76 10.52 -9.20
CA PRO A 18 5.60 10.39 -7.75
C PRO A 18 5.12 11.71 -7.15
N HIS A 19 3.93 11.68 -6.57
CA HIS A 19 3.37 12.82 -5.85
C HIS A 19 4.02 12.88 -4.47
N ALA A 20 4.67 13.99 -4.15
CA ALA A 20 5.15 14.24 -2.80
C ALA A 20 3.93 14.50 -1.91
N ILE A 21 3.56 13.51 -1.11
CA ILE A 21 2.48 13.63 -0.13
C ILE A 21 3.13 14.04 1.18
N ASP A 22 2.82 15.24 1.66
CA ASP A 22 3.16 15.66 3.01
C ASP A 22 2.13 15.06 3.98
N TYR A 23 2.61 14.19 4.86
CA TYR A 23 1.80 13.53 5.87
C TYR A 23 1.66 14.36 7.16
N GLY A 24 2.20 15.58 7.20
CA GLY A 24 1.94 16.54 8.27
C GLY A 24 2.37 16.02 9.65
N CYS A 25 3.58 15.47 9.77
CA CYS A 25 4.16 15.16 11.08
C CYS A 25 4.74 16.43 11.72
N ALA A 26 3.90 17.43 12.00
CA ALA A 26 4.26 18.50 12.93
C ALA A 26 4.20 17.92 14.36
N ALA A 27 5.23 18.18 15.15
CA ALA A 27 5.62 17.48 16.38
C ALA A 27 4.57 17.36 17.52
N ASP A 28 3.35 17.89 17.35
CA ASP A 28 2.27 17.87 18.36
C ASP A 28 0.89 17.46 17.80
N GLU A 29 0.77 17.12 16.51
CA GLU A 29 -0.50 16.69 15.90
C GLU A 29 -0.54 15.18 15.66
N LYS A 30 -1.70 14.58 15.94
CA LYS A 30 -1.92 13.14 15.87
C LYS A 30 -1.54 12.62 14.47
N PRO A 31 -0.69 11.58 14.34
CA PRO A 31 -0.33 11.04 13.04
C PRO A 31 -1.57 10.63 12.25
N PRO A 32 -1.55 10.79 10.91
CA PRO A 32 -2.69 10.45 10.07
C PRO A 32 -3.06 8.96 10.25
N LYS A 33 -4.34 8.65 10.07
CA LYS A 33 -4.83 7.27 10.17
C LYS A 33 -4.20 6.43 9.06
N GLU A 34 -3.78 5.21 9.37
CA GLU A 34 -3.05 4.37 8.41
C GLU A 34 -3.82 3.10 8.06
N VAL A 35 -3.71 2.71 6.79
CA VAL A 35 -4.22 1.45 6.26
C VAL A 35 -3.07 0.71 5.60
N PHE A 36 -2.84 -0.52 6.03
CA PHE A 36 -1.79 -1.40 5.54
C PHE A 36 -2.32 -2.30 4.44
N VAL A 37 -1.62 -2.34 3.31
CA VAL A 37 -1.94 -3.21 2.19
C VAL A 37 -0.79 -4.17 1.88
N SER A 38 -1.13 -5.28 1.24
CA SER A 38 -0.13 -6.23 0.75
C SER A 38 0.75 -5.63 -0.35
N ARG A 39 1.95 -6.20 -0.54
CA ARG A 39 2.86 -5.83 -1.63
C ARG A 39 2.18 -5.82 -3.00
N LYS A 40 1.40 -6.86 -3.31
CA LYS A 40 0.67 -6.97 -4.60
C LYS A 40 -0.36 -5.87 -4.80
N CYS A 41 -1.04 -5.46 -3.72
CA CYS A 41 -2.00 -4.38 -3.78
C CYS A 41 -1.30 -3.03 -3.95
N ALA A 42 -0.21 -2.78 -3.22
CA ALA A 42 0.58 -1.55 -3.35
C ALA A 42 1.08 -1.34 -4.78
N GLU A 43 1.58 -2.38 -5.44
CA GLU A 43 1.99 -2.31 -6.85
C GLU A 43 0.84 -1.95 -7.79
N ALA A 44 -0.37 -2.46 -7.52
CA ALA A 44 -1.56 -2.11 -8.29
C ALA A 44 -1.96 -0.64 -8.04
N VAL A 45 -1.88 -0.18 -6.80
CA VAL A 45 -2.19 1.21 -6.41
C VAL A 45 -1.22 2.19 -7.06
N LEU A 46 0.08 1.86 -7.13
CA LEU A 46 1.08 2.67 -7.85
C LEU A 46 0.80 2.76 -9.35
N ARG A 47 0.06 1.81 -9.93
CA ARG A 47 -0.46 1.88 -11.31
C ARG A 47 -1.76 2.68 -11.44
N GLY A 48 -2.28 3.24 -10.35
CA GLY A 48 -3.53 4.01 -10.29
C GLY A 48 -4.76 3.20 -9.91
N ALA A 49 -4.61 1.97 -9.43
CA ALA A 49 -5.76 1.18 -8.95
C ALA A 49 -6.26 1.67 -7.59
N GLN A 50 -7.55 1.43 -7.31
CA GLN A 50 -8.14 1.68 -6.00
C GLN A 50 -7.82 0.52 -5.03
N VAL A 51 -7.73 0.85 -3.75
CA VAL A 51 -7.61 -0.14 -2.68
C VAL A 51 -8.99 -0.71 -2.38
N TYR A 52 -9.08 -2.04 -2.32
CA TYR A 52 -10.28 -2.76 -1.89
C TYR A 52 -9.98 -3.63 -0.69
N VAL A 53 -11.01 -3.91 0.12
CA VAL A 53 -10.93 -4.70 1.36
C VAL A 53 -10.09 -5.99 1.24
N PRO A 54 -10.16 -6.78 0.15
CA PRO A 54 -9.35 -8.01 0.02
C PRO A 54 -7.83 -7.77 0.01
N GLY A 55 -7.38 -6.58 -0.37
CA GLY A 55 -5.96 -6.21 -0.41
C GLY A 55 -5.44 -5.60 0.89
N VAL A 56 -6.34 -5.31 1.83
CA VAL A 56 -6.03 -4.69 3.13
C VAL A 56 -5.59 -5.77 4.11
N LEU A 57 -4.52 -5.48 4.84
CA LEU A 57 -3.95 -6.34 5.87
C LEU A 57 -4.37 -5.88 7.27
N GLY A 58 -4.39 -4.57 7.49
CA GLY A 58 -4.78 -3.98 8.77
C GLY A 58 -4.96 -2.48 8.68
N CYS A 59 -5.47 -1.87 9.75
CA CYS A 59 -5.60 -0.42 9.86
C CYS A 59 -5.39 0.02 11.32
N THR A 60 -5.12 1.31 11.50
CA THR A 60 -5.13 1.94 12.83
C THR A 60 -6.54 1.97 13.40
N ALA A 61 -6.68 1.87 14.72
CA ALA A 61 -8.00 1.96 15.37
C ALA A 61 -8.75 3.26 15.05
N HIS A 62 -10.09 3.19 14.99
CA HIS A 62 -11.01 4.33 14.76
C HIS A 62 -10.93 4.95 13.34
N VAL A 63 -10.74 4.12 12.31
CA VAL A 63 -10.98 4.54 10.92
C VAL A 63 -12.47 4.47 10.64
N GLU A 64 -13.04 5.61 10.27
CA GLU A 64 -14.43 5.82 9.94
C GLU A 64 -14.56 6.31 8.49
N LYS A 65 -15.78 6.19 7.95
CA LYS A 65 -16.07 6.68 6.62
C LYS A 65 -15.90 8.20 6.58
N GLY A 66 -15.04 8.69 5.68
CA GLY A 66 -14.77 10.12 5.50
C GLY A 66 -13.41 10.57 6.04
N ASP A 67 -12.70 9.68 6.72
CA ASP A 67 -11.33 9.94 7.15
C ASP A 67 -10.34 9.99 5.98
N ILE A 68 -9.39 10.90 6.08
CA ILE A 68 -8.19 10.89 5.25
C ILE A 68 -7.23 9.88 5.86
N VAL A 69 -6.86 8.87 5.07
CA VAL A 69 -5.96 7.79 5.50
C VAL A 69 -4.71 7.76 4.64
N ALA A 70 -3.57 7.48 5.26
CA ALA A 70 -2.34 7.11 4.58
C ALA A 70 -2.37 5.61 4.24
N VAL A 71 -2.04 5.26 3.00
CA VAL A 71 -1.93 3.86 2.57
C VAL A 71 -0.46 3.45 2.62
N SER A 72 -0.15 2.53 3.53
CA SER A 72 1.18 2.00 3.76
C SER A 72 1.29 0.57 3.24
N VAL A 73 2.45 0.21 2.70
CA VAL A 73 2.72 -1.18 2.29
C VAL A 73 3.37 -1.94 3.44
N ALA A 74 2.81 -3.09 3.80
CA ALA A 74 3.51 -4.00 4.70
C ALA A 74 4.63 -4.67 3.90
N VAL A 75 5.87 -4.33 4.22
CA VAL A 75 7.05 -4.93 3.59
C VAL A 75 7.19 -6.35 4.13
N GLU A 76 6.96 -7.34 3.26
CA GLU A 76 7.10 -8.76 3.61
C GLU A 76 8.58 -9.08 3.86
N GLN A 77 8.88 -9.75 4.98
CA GLN A 77 10.23 -10.21 5.29
C GLN A 77 10.44 -11.60 4.66
N PRO A 78 11.65 -11.91 4.17
CA PRO A 78 11.98 -13.27 3.76
C PRO A 78 11.95 -14.19 4.99
N ASP A 79 11.17 -15.26 4.89
CA ASP A 79 11.05 -16.29 5.91
C ASP A 79 12.17 -17.34 5.76
N ALA A 80 12.49 -18.04 6.85
CA ALA A 80 13.57 -19.02 6.90
C ALA A 80 13.38 -20.18 5.89
N ASP A 81 12.14 -20.46 5.53
CA ASP A 81 11.76 -21.50 4.55
C ASP A 81 11.67 -20.99 3.09
N GLY A 82 12.14 -19.77 2.81
CA GLY A 82 12.09 -19.16 1.47
C GLY A 82 10.71 -18.60 1.08
N GLY A 83 9.76 -18.61 2.02
CA GLY A 83 8.48 -17.91 1.90
C GLY A 83 8.62 -16.40 2.12
N TRP A 84 7.60 -15.64 1.72
CA TRP A 84 7.46 -14.24 2.14
C TRP A 84 6.42 -14.19 3.25
N VAL A 85 6.80 -13.72 4.43
CA VAL A 85 5.88 -13.60 5.57
C VAL A 85 5.64 -12.12 5.88
N VAL A 86 4.37 -11.78 6.03
CA VAL A 86 3.95 -10.52 6.62
C VAL A 86 3.64 -10.83 8.08
N GLY A 87 4.33 -10.16 9.02
CA GLY A 87 4.03 -10.25 10.46
C GLY A 87 2.68 -9.65 10.87
N ILE A 88 1.77 -9.42 9.91
CA ILE A 88 0.45 -8.83 10.07
C ILE A 88 -0.52 -9.78 9.36
N THR A 89 -1.37 -10.45 10.13
CA THR A 89 -2.46 -11.26 9.58
C THR A 89 -3.63 -10.35 9.15
N GLN A 90 -4.37 -10.76 8.12
CA GLN A 90 -5.55 -10.01 7.68
C GLN A 90 -6.53 -9.77 8.84
N GLY A 91 -6.97 -8.53 9.00
CA GLY A 91 -7.90 -8.13 10.06
C GLY A 91 -7.23 -7.68 11.36
N THR A 92 -5.91 -7.52 11.38
CA THR A 92 -5.20 -6.95 12.54
C THR A 92 -5.52 -5.45 12.66
N VAL A 93 -6.18 -5.05 13.75
CA VAL A 93 -6.27 -3.64 14.14
C VAL A 93 -4.99 -3.30 14.88
N LEU A 94 -4.20 -2.38 14.32
CA LEU A 94 -2.96 -1.95 14.97
C LEU A 94 -3.32 -0.98 16.09
N GLN A 95 -3.03 -1.40 17.33
CA GLN A 95 -3.11 -0.56 18.50
C GLN A 95 -1.80 0.22 18.63
N ARG A 96 -1.89 1.53 18.85
CA ARG A 96 -0.76 2.46 18.89
C ARG A 96 0.27 2.04 19.94
N SER A 97 1.47 1.63 19.51
CA SER A 97 2.68 1.62 20.34
C SER A 97 3.57 2.77 19.90
N GLU A 98 4.16 3.51 20.85
CA GLU A 98 5.02 4.69 20.61
C GLU A 98 6.34 4.39 19.88
N THR A 99 6.60 3.15 19.53
CA THR A 99 7.80 2.73 18.81
C THR A 99 7.49 2.59 17.32
N GLY A 100 8.03 3.54 16.55
CA GLY A 100 8.02 3.47 15.09
C GLY A 100 8.48 2.09 14.60
N PHE A 101 7.74 1.53 13.67
CA PHE A 101 8.12 0.30 12.97
C PHE A 101 9.48 0.57 12.30
N ARG A 102 10.53 -0.11 12.78
CA ARG A 102 11.90 0.04 12.26
C ARG A 102 11.88 -0.31 10.77
N SER A 103 12.05 0.68 9.92
CA SER A 103 12.61 0.47 8.60
C SER A 103 14.02 -0.08 8.82
N SER A 104 14.24 -1.34 8.47
CA SER A 104 15.58 -1.88 8.35
C SER A 104 16.28 -1.15 7.21
N SER A 105 17.00 -0.08 7.55
CA SER A 105 18.08 0.44 6.70
C SER A 105 19.12 -0.67 6.59
N GLY A 106 19.16 -1.33 5.42
CA GLY A 106 20.22 -2.25 5.06
C GLY A 106 21.45 -1.46 4.62
N ASN A 107 22.60 -1.81 5.20
CA ASN A 107 23.93 -1.54 4.66
C ASN A 107 24.38 -2.78 3.90
#